data_AF-A0A0K1PPS6-F1
#
_entry.id   AF-A0A0K1PPS6-F1
#
_cell.length_a   1.000
_cell.length_b   1.000
_cell.length_c   1.000
_cell.angle_alpha   90.00
_cell.angle_beta   90.00
_cell.angle_gamma   90.00
#
_symmetry.space_group_name_H-M   'P 1'
#
loop_
_entity.id
_entity.type
_entity.pdbx_description
1 polymer ?
#
loop_
_entity_poly.entity_id
_entity_poly.type
_entity_poly.pdbx_seq_one_letter_code
_entity_poly.pdbx_strand_id
1 'polypeptide(L)'
;MTVSAKWIPMIVVALGAAGGAVACADDVEVMVAPQDGGTNLPPEQPPAPEDAGVRDAEPDSAKPTEVSPGTCSSSGLCVAAIPVDGTIGLTSVWGSSARDVWAAGSAGTVLHYDGTTWEKTTLVPDDGTVPYTIRSVWSGRSGDVWMADGKWLWHAPSWKGPKETIWSSLAFPSYELPPAAVTGFDNTVLLSRLSPKLRGGSGPWISSYAAWADGGPEVVDEIGMTAYQSLSFTALSASRADEIWAVGSSIDWSNHLKGRVFRAYRGPDEEGVDSWQFEEQLVLTTDVASGVWADSEAIWVVGGHGTTRRMLRSELSNKFFRNVPSPVNVDLHGVFGFAPNDVWMVGAEGTVLHWDGTSLNKVTTPFDDVPSKPRLFSIWGTSPSDLWIVGQGTVLHLQKGAP
;
A
#
# COMPACT_ATOMS: atom_id res chain seq x y z
N MET A 1 -41.61 60.06 -10.74
CA MET A 1 -41.06 60.06 -9.37
C MET A 1 -39.92 59.06 -9.32
N THR A 2 -38.80 59.54 -8.84
CA THR A 2 -37.45 58.96 -8.72
C THR A 2 -37.38 57.58 -8.05
N VAL A 3 -36.55 56.68 -8.60
CA VAL A 3 -35.87 55.63 -7.82
C VAL A 3 -34.38 55.80 -8.04
N SER A 4 -33.68 56.12 -6.95
CA SER A 4 -32.24 56.31 -6.87
C SER A 4 -31.61 55.01 -6.38
N ALA A 5 -30.66 54.48 -7.14
CA ALA A 5 -29.78 53.38 -6.76
C ALA A 5 -28.52 53.95 -6.07
N LYS A 6 -28.14 53.37 -4.92
CA LYS A 6 -26.81 53.57 -4.32
C LYS A 6 -25.94 52.36 -4.64
N TRP A 7 -24.84 52.61 -5.34
CA TRP A 7 -23.69 51.73 -5.55
C TRP A 7 -22.47 52.39 -4.90
N ILE A 8 -21.60 51.60 -4.25
CA ILE A 8 -20.24 52.01 -3.84
C ILE A 8 -19.28 50.87 -4.25
N PRO A 9 -18.07 51.15 -4.77
CA PRO A 9 -17.43 50.36 -5.83
C PRO A 9 -16.27 49.46 -5.39
N MET A 10 -15.97 48.47 -6.25
CA MET A 10 -14.68 47.78 -6.33
C MET A 10 -13.56 48.74 -6.75
N ILE A 11 -12.40 48.62 -6.09
CA ILE A 11 -11.14 49.19 -6.53
C ILE A 11 -10.38 48.10 -7.29
N VAL A 12 -10.16 48.32 -8.59
CA VAL A 12 -9.18 47.61 -9.42
C VAL A 12 -8.00 48.57 -9.57
N VAL A 13 -6.79 48.12 -9.21
CA VAL A 13 -5.54 48.82 -9.53
C VAL A 13 -4.79 47.99 -10.57
N ALA A 14 -4.52 48.64 -11.70
CA ALA A 14 -3.75 48.16 -12.83
C ALA A 14 -2.26 48.51 -12.68
N LEU A 15 -1.39 47.60 -13.07
CA LEU A 15 -0.06 47.83 -13.66
C LEU A 15 0.07 46.76 -14.76
N GLY A 16 0.40 47.01 -16.02
CA GLY A 16 1.03 48.15 -16.68
C GLY A 16 1.96 47.53 -17.73
N ALA A 17 1.46 47.34 -18.95
CA ALA A 17 2.20 46.78 -20.09
C ALA A 17 2.52 47.90 -21.11
N ALA A 18 3.75 47.88 -21.62
CA ALA A 18 4.19 48.51 -22.88
C ALA A 18 5.18 47.50 -23.51
N GLY A 19 5.10 47.02 -24.75
CA GLY A 19 4.65 47.60 -26.02
C GLY A 19 5.85 48.28 -26.71
N GLY A 20 6.41 47.85 -27.84
CA GLY A 20 6.05 46.75 -28.75
C GLY A 20 7.01 46.57 -29.95
N ALA A 21 6.65 45.61 -30.82
CA ALA A 21 6.81 45.51 -32.29
C ALA A 21 8.22 45.41 -32.94
N VAL A 22 8.50 44.70 -34.05
CA VAL A 22 7.78 43.80 -34.99
C VAL A 22 8.82 43.09 -35.90
N ALA A 23 8.48 41.92 -36.47
CA ALA A 23 9.02 41.24 -37.70
C ALA A 23 10.48 40.72 -37.70
N CYS A 24 10.91 39.70 -38.47
CA CYS A 24 10.33 38.58 -39.25
C CYS A 24 11.50 37.67 -39.66
N ALA A 25 11.21 36.38 -39.85
CA ALA A 25 11.83 35.39 -40.75
C ALA A 25 13.33 34.99 -40.64
N ASP A 26 13.50 33.67 -40.55
CA ASP A 26 14.47 32.75 -41.19
C ASP A 26 15.96 33.12 -41.22
N ASP A 27 16.80 32.23 -40.66
CA ASP A 27 17.72 31.42 -41.48
C ASP A 27 18.49 30.40 -40.63
N VAL A 28 18.63 29.20 -41.20
CA VAL A 28 19.51 28.13 -40.74
C VAL A 28 20.90 28.40 -41.31
N GLU A 29 21.90 28.61 -40.45
CA GLU A 29 23.31 28.45 -40.84
C GLU A 29 24.07 27.58 -39.84
N VAL A 30 24.49 26.43 -40.36
CA VAL A 30 25.55 25.59 -39.81
C VAL A 30 26.86 26.32 -40.04
N MET A 31 27.56 26.71 -38.96
CA MET A 31 28.95 27.17 -39.07
C MET A 31 29.92 26.20 -38.41
N VAL A 32 30.73 25.61 -39.29
CA VAL A 32 31.89 24.76 -39.03
C VAL A 32 33.01 25.58 -38.39
N ALA A 33 33.74 24.93 -37.49
CA ALA A 33 34.84 25.48 -36.71
C ALA A 33 36.05 25.96 -37.54
N PRO A 34 36.89 26.85 -36.97
CA PRO A 34 38.32 26.82 -37.19
C PRO A 34 39.04 26.25 -35.95
N GLN A 35 39.87 25.23 -36.17
CA GLN A 35 40.96 24.91 -35.25
C GLN A 35 42.15 25.82 -35.55
N ASP A 36 42.79 26.36 -34.51
CA ASP A 36 44.25 26.30 -34.43
C ASP A 36 44.76 26.56 -32.99
N GLY A 37 45.89 25.93 -32.70
CA GLY A 37 46.41 25.60 -31.38
C GLY A 37 47.00 26.76 -30.57
N GLY A 38 47.02 26.55 -29.25
CA GLY A 38 47.70 27.42 -28.29
C GLY A 38 47.48 26.96 -26.85
N THR A 39 48.33 26.05 -26.38
CA THR A 39 48.33 25.45 -25.05
C THR A 39 48.47 26.48 -23.92
N ASN A 40 47.53 26.46 -22.97
CA ASN A 40 47.73 26.88 -21.57
C ASN A 40 46.61 26.29 -20.70
N LEU A 41 46.89 25.15 -20.04
CA LEU A 41 46.02 24.52 -19.04
C LEU A 41 46.18 25.24 -17.69
N PRO A 42 45.10 25.71 -17.04
CA PRO A 42 45.11 26.00 -15.61
C PRO A 42 45.07 24.69 -14.79
N PRO A 43 45.67 24.65 -13.59
CA PRO A 43 45.81 23.43 -12.81
C PRO A 43 44.45 22.90 -12.32
N GLU A 44 44.27 21.58 -12.43
CA GLU A 44 43.15 20.82 -11.89
C GLU A 44 42.89 21.16 -10.43
N GLN A 45 41.69 21.66 -10.17
CA GLN A 45 41.13 21.73 -8.83
C GLN A 45 40.88 20.29 -8.36
N PRO A 46 41.42 19.85 -7.21
CA PRO A 46 41.19 18.49 -6.74
C PRO A 46 39.68 18.28 -6.53
N PRO A 47 39.11 17.14 -6.97
CA PRO A 47 37.70 16.87 -6.76
C PRO A 47 37.40 16.93 -5.26
N ALA A 48 36.31 17.63 -4.93
CA ALA A 48 35.74 17.68 -3.60
C ALA A 48 35.50 16.24 -3.09
N PRO A 49 35.62 15.97 -1.78
CA PRO A 49 35.47 14.62 -1.25
C PRO A 49 34.09 14.06 -1.59
N GLU A 50 34.08 12.97 -2.37
CA GLU A 50 32.97 12.02 -2.42
C GLU A 50 32.85 11.38 -1.03
N ASP A 51 32.02 11.96 -0.16
CA ASP A 51 31.32 11.21 0.89
C ASP A 51 30.26 12.07 1.60
N ALA A 52 29.02 11.90 1.15
CA ALA A 52 27.87 11.79 2.03
C ALA A 52 26.98 10.71 1.41
N GLY A 53 27.50 9.48 1.49
CA GLY A 53 26.85 8.27 1.06
C GLY A 53 25.42 8.20 1.57
N VAL A 54 24.56 7.71 0.67
CA VAL A 54 23.29 7.08 0.99
C VAL A 54 23.56 5.96 2.00
N ARG A 55 23.41 6.29 3.28
CA ARG A 55 23.26 5.31 4.37
C ARG A 55 21.77 4.95 4.44
N ASP A 56 21.30 3.73 4.33
CA ASP A 56 21.94 2.44 4.06
C ASP A 56 20.93 1.67 3.19
N ALA A 57 21.34 1.25 2.00
CA ALA A 57 20.83 -0.02 1.50
C ALA A 57 21.54 -1.08 2.35
N GLU A 58 20.89 -1.54 3.42
CA GLU A 58 21.37 -2.76 4.08
C GLU A 58 21.50 -3.86 3.02
N PRO A 59 22.60 -4.63 3.01
CA PRO A 59 22.74 -5.77 2.15
C PRO A 59 21.91 -6.90 2.73
N ASP A 60 20.59 -6.80 2.61
CA ASP A 60 19.67 -7.81 3.15
C ASP A 60 19.55 -8.99 2.16
N SER A 61 20.68 -9.65 1.95
CA SER A 61 20.83 -10.89 1.18
C SER A 61 20.96 -12.12 2.08
N ALA A 62 20.91 -11.94 3.40
CA ALA A 62 20.92 -13.05 4.34
C ALA A 62 19.52 -13.69 4.36
N LYS A 63 19.43 -14.91 3.84
CA LYS A 63 18.22 -15.73 3.97
C LYS A 63 17.88 -15.89 5.47
N PRO A 64 16.62 -15.69 5.89
CA PRO A 64 16.20 -15.98 7.25
C PRO A 64 16.56 -17.40 7.66
N THR A 65 16.75 -17.62 8.97
CA THR A 65 16.97 -18.98 9.47
C THR A 65 15.73 -19.81 9.20
N GLU A 66 15.89 -20.93 8.48
CA GLU A 66 14.78 -21.85 8.23
C GLU A 66 14.36 -22.53 9.53
N VAL A 67 13.11 -22.28 9.94
CA VAL A 67 12.45 -22.99 11.04
C VAL A 67 11.58 -24.09 10.43
N SER A 68 11.69 -25.29 10.98
CA SER A 68 10.97 -26.44 10.46
C SER A 68 9.44 -26.27 10.57
N PRO A 69 8.66 -26.67 9.55
CA PRO A 69 7.20 -26.72 9.65
C PRO A 69 6.74 -27.52 10.88
N GLY A 70 5.67 -27.07 11.52
CA GLY A 70 5.14 -27.63 12.77
C GLY A 70 5.81 -27.11 14.04
N THR A 71 6.87 -26.30 13.94
CA THR A 71 7.45 -25.64 15.12
C THR A 71 6.49 -24.58 15.64
N CYS A 72 6.11 -24.70 16.91
CA CYS A 72 5.17 -23.79 17.56
C CYS A 72 5.80 -23.01 18.71
N SER A 73 5.39 -21.77 18.89
CA SER A 73 5.71 -20.99 20.09
C SER A 73 4.74 -21.28 21.23
N SER A 74 5.06 -20.78 22.43
CA SER A 74 4.18 -20.86 23.61
C SER A 74 2.85 -20.12 23.44
N SER A 75 2.74 -19.19 22.49
CA SER A 75 1.50 -18.49 22.17
C SER A 75 0.56 -19.31 21.28
N GLY A 76 1.02 -20.45 20.73
CA GLY A 76 0.28 -21.28 19.79
C GLY A 76 0.47 -20.89 18.32
N LEU A 77 1.35 -19.95 18.00
CA LEU A 77 1.75 -19.64 16.62
C LEU A 77 2.67 -20.75 16.11
N CYS A 78 2.28 -21.42 15.04
CA CYS A 78 3.03 -22.52 14.43
C CYS A 78 3.47 -22.18 13.01
N VAL A 79 4.67 -22.62 12.62
CA VAL A 79 5.11 -22.54 11.21
C VAL A 79 4.31 -23.54 10.37
N ALA A 80 3.55 -23.05 9.39
CA ALA A 80 2.76 -23.89 8.51
C ALA A 80 3.63 -24.52 7.41
N ALA A 81 3.29 -25.75 7.01
CA ALA A 81 3.93 -26.40 5.87
C ALA A 81 3.40 -25.80 4.55
N ILE A 82 4.30 -25.23 3.75
CA ILE A 82 3.95 -24.56 2.48
C ILE A 82 4.81 -25.09 1.32
N PRO A 83 4.28 -25.15 0.09
CA PRO A 83 4.99 -25.63 -1.10
C PRO A 83 5.91 -24.55 -1.72
N VAL A 84 6.63 -23.79 -0.89
CA VAL A 84 7.62 -22.79 -1.31
C VAL A 84 8.87 -22.89 -0.44
N ASP A 85 10.01 -22.49 -0.97
CA ASP A 85 11.24 -22.38 -0.19
C ASP A 85 11.39 -20.98 0.43
N GLY A 86 12.42 -20.84 1.27
CA GLY A 86 12.69 -19.58 1.97
C GLY A 86 13.13 -18.40 1.09
N THR A 87 13.19 -18.53 -0.24
CA THR A 87 13.51 -17.41 -1.16
C THR A 87 12.28 -16.61 -1.57
N ILE A 88 11.08 -17.17 -1.41
CA ILE A 88 9.83 -16.51 -1.76
C ILE A 88 9.35 -15.62 -0.62
N GLY A 89 9.31 -14.30 -0.84
CA GLY A 89 8.62 -13.37 0.05
C GLY A 89 7.12 -13.37 -0.21
N LEU A 90 6.31 -13.81 0.76
CA LEU A 90 4.86 -13.72 0.71
C LEU A 90 4.42 -12.38 1.31
N THR A 91 3.88 -11.50 0.48
CA THR A 91 3.61 -10.08 0.79
C THR A 91 2.21 -9.86 1.35
N SER A 92 1.26 -10.74 1.03
CA SER A 92 -0.15 -10.56 1.36
C SER A 92 -0.81 -11.88 1.66
N VAL A 93 -1.67 -11.87 2.68
CA VAL A 93 -2.56 -12.98 3.02
C VAL A 93 -3.98 -12.44 3.20
N TRP A 94 -4.96 -13.20 2.73
CA TRP A 94 -6.38 -12.92 2.92
C TRP A 94 -7.17 -14.21 2.82
N GLY A 95 -8.38 -14.25 3.37
CA GLY A 95 -9.26 -15.40 3.22
C GLY A 95 -10.72 -15.02 3.29
N SER A 96 -11.58 -15.92 2.81
CA SER A 96 -13.03 -15.84 3.01
C SER A 96 -13.50 -16.72 4.16
N SER A 97 -12.67 -17.68 4.59
CA SER A 97 -12.93 -18.58 5.73
C SER A 97 -11.65 -19.28 6.20
N ALA A 98 -11.74 -20.03 7.30
CA ALA A 98 -10.62 -20.84 7.83
C ALA A 98 -10.17 -21.96 6.87
N ARG A 99 -10.95 -22.22 5.81
CA ARG A 99 -10.71 -23.25 4.79
C ARG A 99 -10.54 -22.66 3.38
N ASP A 100 -10.42 -21.35 3.30
CA ASP A 100 -10.22 -20.66 2.03
C ASP A 100 -9.35 -19.45 2.30
N VAL A 101 -8.05 -19.70 2.30
CA VAL A 101 -7.01 -18.72 2.59
C VAL A 101 -6.05 -18.64 1.42
N TRP A 102 -5.69 -17.43 1.05
CA TRP A 102 -4.81 -17.12 -0.05
C TRP A 102 -3.59 -16.39 0.48
N ALA A 103 -2.42 -16.77 0.00
CA ALA A 103 -1.20 -16.01 0.18
C ALA A 103 -0.54 -15.79 -1.17
N ALA A 104 0.05 -14.61 -1.39
CA ALA A 104 0.75 -14.33 -2.63
C ALA A 104 2.01 -13.52 -2.38
N GLY A 105 2.90 -13.49 -3.37
CA GLY A 105 4.15 -12.79 -3.23
C GLY A 105 5.05 -12.82 -4.47
N SER A 106 6.35 -12.85 -4.22
CA SER A 106 7.38 -12.77 -5.25
C SER A 106 7.30 -13.87 -6.31
N ALA A 107 7.82 -13.57 -7.50
CA ALA A 107 7.84 -14.47 -8.66
C ALA A 107 6.45 -14.98 -9.06
N GLY A 108 5.41 -14.13 -8.95
CA GLY A 108 4.03 -14.49 -9.27
C GLY A 108 3.46 -15.62 -8.42
N THR A 109 4.05 -15.91 -7.25
CA THR A 109 3.65 -17.04 -6.42
C THR A 109 2.28 -16.79 -5.83
N VAL A 110 1.38 -17.76 -6.03
CA VAL A 110 0.06 -17.82 -5.39
C VAL A 110 -0.08 -19.13 -4.65
N LEU A 111 -0.46 -19.05 -3.39
CA LEU A 111 -0.77 -20.17 -2.52
C LEU A 111 -2.26 -20.13 -2.16
N HIS A 112 -2.90 -21.29 -2.17
CA HIS A 112 -4.28 -21.47 -1.73
C HIS A 112 -4.36 -22.58 -0.68
N TYR A 113 -5.04 -22.31 0.43
CA TYR A 113 -5.29 -23.25 1.51
C TYR A 113 -6.75 -23.67 1.52
N ASP A 114 -6.98 -24.98 1.42
CA ASP A 114 -8.31 -25.59 1.34
C ASP A 114 -8.90 -26.02 2.71
N GLY A 115 -8.23 -25.64 3.81
CA GLY A 115 -8.54 -26.12 5.15
C GLY A 115 -7.71 -27.31 5.61
N THR A 116 -6.90 -27.89 4.72
CA THR A 116 -6.03 -29.02 5.03
C THR A 116 -4.60 -28.84 4.49
N THR A 117 -4.44 -28.37 3.26
CA THR A 117 -3.14 -28.26 2.60
C THR A 117 -3.02 -26.99 1.78
N TRP A 118 -1.78 -26.53 1.62
CA TRP A 118 -1.44 -25.42 0.75
C TRP A 118 -1.07 -25.93 -0.65
N GLU A 119 -1.78 -25.47 -1.66
CA GLU A 119 -1.45 -25.68 -3.07
C GLU A 119 -0.78 -24.44 -3.65
N LYS A 120 0.12 -24.63 -4.63
CA LYS A 120 0.82 -23.53 -5.31
C LYS A 120 0.45 -23.45 -6.78
N THR A 121 0.21 -22.24 -7.25
CA THR A 121 0.29 -21.88 -8.67
C THR A 121 1.20 -20.66 -8.88
N THR A 122 1.48 -20.33 -10.14
CA THR A 122 2.27 -19.17 -10.52
C THR A 122 1.53 -18.40 -11.59
N LEU A 123 1.30 -17.11 -11.35
CA LEU A 123 0.75 -16.20 -12.36
C LEU A 123 1.88 -15.74 -13.28
N VAL A 124 1.68 -15.93 -14.58
CA VAL A 124 2.63 -15.54 -15.60
C VAL A 124 1.96 -14.50 -16.49
N PRO A 125 2.57 -13.32 -16.68
CA PRO A 125 2.04 -12.29 -17.57
C PRO A 125 1.83 -12.79 -19.01
N ASP A 126 0.72 -12.39 -19.62
CA ASP A 126 0.40 -12.74 -21.02
C ASP A 126 1.39 -12.14 -22.02
N ASP A 127 2.07 -11.06 -21.64
CA ASP A 127 3.10 -10.40 -22.46
C ASP A 127 4.48 -11.08 -22.41
N GLY A 128 4.60 -12.21 -21.71
CA GLY A 128 5.82 -12.99 -21.60
C GLY A 128 6.90 -12.36 -20.71
N THR A 129 6.58 -11.30 -19.98
CA THR A 129 7.50 -10.71 -19.00
C THR A 129 7.68 -11.60 -17.77
N VAL A 130 8.77 -11.36 -17.02
CA VAL A 130 8.99 -12.09 -15.77
C VAL A 130 7.87 -11.79 -14.77
N PRO A 131 7.43 -12.79 -13.97
CA PRO A 131 6.39 -12.57 -12.99
C PRO A 131 6.75 -11.48 -11.99
N TYR A 132 5.85 -10.52 -11.81
CA TYR A 132 5.97 -9.46 -10.81
C TYR A 132 5.71 -10.02 -9.41
N THR A 133 6.13 -9.27 -8.38
CA THR A 133 5.72 -9.55 -7.01
C THR A 133 4.26 -9.17 -6.85
N ILE A 134 3.40 -10.15 -6.57
CA ILE A 134 2.03 -9.88 -6.15
C ILE A 134 2.12 -9.15 -4.82
N ARG A 135 1.42 -8.01 -4.69
CA ARG A 135 1.51 -7.08 -3.55
C ARG A 135 0.34 -7.21 -2.60
N SER A 136 -0.83 -7.57 -3.14
CA SER A 136 -2.06 -7.59 -2.37
C SER A 136 -3.02 -8.61 -2.95
N VAL A 137 -3.68 -9.34 -2.06
CA VAL A 137 -4.73 -10.31 -2.34
C VAL A 137 -5.99 -9.89 -1.59
N TRP A 138 -7.13 -10.02 -2.24
CA TRP A 138 -8.44 -9.92 -1.61
C TRP A 138 -9.36 -11.01 -2.13
N SER A 139 -10.21 -11.54 -1.25
CA SER A 139 -11.25 -12.50 -1.61
C SER A 139 -12.53 -12.12 -0.85
N GLY A 140 -13.59 -11.82 -1.61
CA GLY A 140 -14.89 -11.45 -1.05
C GLY A 140 -15.82 -12.64 -0.79
N ARG A 141 -15.58 -13.76 -1.47
CA ARG A 141 -16.34 -15.01 -1.31
C ARG A 141 -15.45 -16.18 -1.71
N SER A 142 -15.87 -17.37 -1.31
CA SER A 142 -15.05 -18.56 -1.51
C SER A 142 -14.70 -18.79 -2.98
N GLY A 143 -13.41 -18.96 -3.26
CA GLY A 143 -12.83 -19.18 -4.58
C GLY A 143 -12.80 -17.96 -5.51
N ASP A 144 -13.39 -16.81 -5.14
CA ASP A 144 -13.33 -15.56 -5.90
C ASP A 144 -12.18 -14.71 -5.36
N VAL A 145 -11.14 -14.54 -6.16
CA VAL A 145 -9.88 -13.94 -5.70
C VAL A 145 -9.38 -12.88 -6.68
N TRP A 146 -8.97 -11.76 -6.11
CA TRP A 146 -8.41 -10.60 -6.80
C TRP A 146 -7.01 -10.32 -6.30
N MET A 147 -6.09 -10.02 -7.22
CA MET A 147 -4.69 -9.78 -6.87
C MET A 147 -4.09 -8.63 -7.68
N ALA A 148 -3.31 -7.78 -7.02
CA ALA A 148 -2.54 -6.72 -7.66
C ALA A 148 -1.04 -6.99 -7.55
N ASP A 149 -0.28 -6.81 -8.64
CA ASP A 149 1.18 -7.02 -8.66
C ASP A 149 2.01 -5.77 -9.01
N GLY A 150 1.36 -4.62 -9.19
CA GLY A 150 2.02 -3.39 -9.64
C GLY A 150 2.12 -3.24 -11.15
N LYS A 151 1.53 -4.13 -11.95
CA LYS A 151 1.27 -3.93 -13.38
C LYS A 151 -0.07 -4.51 -13.78
N TRP A 152 -0.44 -5.65 -13.21
CA TRP A 152 -1.63 -6.39 -13.53
C TRP A 152 -2.58 -6.42 -12.34
N LEU A 153 -3.86 -6.34 -12.66
CA LEU A 153 -4.93 -6.83 -11.80
C LEU A 153 -5.33 -8.22 -12.31
N TRP A 154 -5.27 -9.20 -11.43
CA TRP A 154 -5.63 -10.59 -11.70
C TRP A 154 -6.95 -10.92 -11.02
N HIS A 155 -7.77 -11.73 -11.68
CA HIS A 155 -9.01 -12.23 -11.14
C HIS A 155 -9.24 -13.69 -11.50
N ALA A 156 -9.64 -14.48 -10.52
CA ALA A 156 -10.23 -15.79 -10.75
C ALA A 156 -11.58 -15.85 -10.02
N PRO A 157 -12.71 -16.07 -10.73
CA PRO A 157 -14.04 -16.11 -10.11
C PRO A 157 -14.30 -17.41 -9.35
N SER A 158 -13.49 -18.44 -9.57
CA SER A 158 -13.55 -19.72 -8.88
C SER A 158 -12.21 -20.43 -8.96
N TRP A 159 -11.67 -20.85 -7.82
CA TRP A 159 -10.53 -21.75 -7.76
C TRP A 159 -10.92 -23.18 -8.17
N LYS A 160 -10.17 -23.77 -9.09
CA LYS A 160 -10.30 -25.16 -9.54
C LYS A 160 -8.99 -25.94 -9.40
N GLY A 161 -8.11 -25.49 -8.52
CA GLY A 161 -6.77 -26.04 -8.39
C GLY A 161 -5.74 -25.36 -9.31
N PRO A 162 -4.46 -25.71 -9.17
CA PRO A 162 -3.36 -24.93 -9.72
C PRO A 162 -3.23 -24.98 -11.25
N LYS A 163 -3.86 -25.96 -11.90
CA LYS A 163 -3.78 -26.19 -13.35
C LYS A 163 -5.07 -25.86 -14.12
N GLU A 164 -6.22 -25.94 -13.45
CA GLU A 164 -7.53 -25.78 -14.10
C GLU A 164 -8.18 -24.42 -13.83
N THR A 165 -7.62 -23.64 -12.90
CA THR A 165 -8.07 -22.27 -12.65
C THR A 165 -7.75 -21.39 -13.84
N ILE A 166 -8.78 -20.73 -14.37
CA ILE A 166 -8.66 -19.74 -15.42
C ILE A 166 -8.52 -18.37 -14.75
N TRP A 167 -7.45 -17.67 -15.11
CA TRP A 167 -7.16 -16.33 -14.62
C TRP A 167 -7.46 -15.31 -15.72
N SER A 168 -8.19 -14.27 -15.35
CA SER A 168 -8.32 -13.06 -16.14
C SER A 168 -7.32 -12.02 -15.65
N SER A 169 -6.79 -11.21 -16.57
CA SER A 169 -5.81 -10.18 -16.26
C SER A 169 -6.19 -8.85 -16.93
N LEU A 170 -5.87 -7.74 -16.25
CA LEU A 170 -5.94 -6.38 -16.80
C LEU A 170 -4.59 -5.70 -16.56
N ALA A 171 -3.91 -5.30 -17.64
CA ALA A 171 -2.66 -4.54 -17.56
C ALA A 171 -2.90 -3.04 -17.37
N PHE A 172 -2.16 -2.45 -16.46
CA PHE A 172 -2.00 -1.01 -16.28
C PHE A 172 -0.67 -0.59 -16.94
N PRO A 173 -0.67 0.45 -17.79
CA PRO A 173 0.56 0.94 -18.42
C PRO A 173 1.62 1.31 -17.37
N SER A 174 2.91 1.02 -17.62
CA SER A 174 3.99 1.23 -16.65
C SER A 174 4.24 2.69 -16.24
N TYR A 175 3.70 3.64 -16.98
CA TYR A 175 3.73 5.08 -16.69
C TYR A 175 2.45 5.58 -16.02
N GLU A 176 1.42 4.73 -15.91
CA GLU A 176 0.17 5.00 -15.23
C GLU A 176 0.12 4.24 -13.91
N LEU A 177 -0.47 4.90 -12.92
CA LEU A 177 -0.41 4.59 -11.51
C LEU A 177 -0.57 3.07 -11.23
N PRO A 178 0.50 2.31 -10.91
CA PRO A 178 0.39 0.86 -10.85
C PRO A 178 -0.41 0.38 -9.64
N PRO A 179 -1.15 -0.74 -9.75
CA PRO A 179 -2.01 -1.24 -8.68
C PRO A 179 -1.18 -1.68 -7.46
N ALA A 180 -1.48 -1.15 -6.28
CA ALA A 180 -0.70 -1.39 -5.07
C ALA A 180 -1.42 -2.27 -4.05
N ALA A 181 -2.69 -1.97 -3.76
CA ALA A 181 -3.48 -2.71 -2.80
C ALA A 181 -4.87 -2.99 -3.37
N VAL A 182 -5.37 -4.19 -3.09
CA VAL A 182 -6.74 -4.62 -3.37
C VAL A 182 -7.43 -4.87 -2.04
N THR A 183 -8.64 -4.34 -1.91
CA THR A 183 -9.57 -4.70 -0.84
C THR A 183 -10.97 -4.70 -1.43
N GLY A 184 -11.99 -4.92 -0.61
CA GLY A 184 -13.36 -4.88 -1.10
C GLY A 184 -14.36 -5.18 -0.02
N PHE A 185 -15.62 -4.94 -0.37
CA PHE A 185 -16.78 -5.14 0.47
C PHE A 185 -17.96 -5.57 -0.41
N ASP A 186 -18.68 -6.60 0.02
CA ASP A 186 -19.72 -7.27 -0.80
C ASP A 186 -19.19 -7.66 -2.19
N ASN A 187 -19.80 -7.11 -3.25
CA ASN A 187 -19.40 -7.33 -4.65
C ASN A 187 -18.50 -6.21 -5.20
N THR A 188 -18.06 -5.28 -4.35
CA THR A 188 -17.22 -4.15 -4.78
C THR A 188 -15.77 -4.42 -4.44
N VAL A 189 -14.92 -4.39 -5.46
CA VAL A 189 -13.46 -4.44 -5.36
C VAL A 189 -12.93 -3.02 -5.41
N LEU A 190 -11.98 -2.72 -4.54
CA LEU A 190 -11.31 -1.43 -4.44
C LEU A 190 -9.83 -1.63 -4.74
N LEU A 191 -9.29 -0.77 -5.60
CA LEU A 191 -7.92 -0.84 -6.07
C LEU A 191 -7.22 0.49 -5.81
N SER A 192 -6.20 0.51 -4.96
CA SER A 192 -5.32 1.66 -4.87
C SER A 192 -4.23 1.61 -5.93
N ARG A 193 -3.77 2.79 -6.33
CA ARG A 193 -2.70 2.96 -7.32
C ARG A 193 -1.55 3.80 -6.78
N LEU A 194 -0.33 3.49 -7.21
CA LEU A 194 0.90 4.22 -6.83
C LEU A 194 1.11 5.41 -7.76
N SER A 195 1.51 6.58 -7.26
CA SER A 195 1.99 7.65 -8.13
C SER A 195 3.47 7.45 -8.48
N PRO A 196 3.84 7.24 -9.76
CA PRO A 196 5.23 7.30 -10.14
C PRO A 196 5.67 8.75 -9.92
N LYS A 197 6.58 8.95 -8.96
CA LYS A 197 7.16 10.26 -8.64
C LYS A 197 7.56 10.98 -9.93
N LEU A 198 7.37 12.31 -9.94
CA LEU A 198 8.03 13.34 -10.79
C LEU A 198 7.20 14.07 -11.85
N ARG A 199 5.95 13.73 -12.13
CA ARG A 199 5.08 14.59 -12.97
C ARG A 199 3.70 14.61 -12.37
N GLY A 200 3.20 15.80 -12.03
CA GLY A 200 1.91 16.02 -11.35
C GLY A 200 0.75 15.27 -12.03
N GLY A 201 0.57 14.01 -11.64
CA GLY A 201 -0.46 13.14 -12.16
C GLY A 201 -1.79 13.53 -11.54
N SER A 202 -2.62 14.18 -12.33
CA SER A 202 -4.04 14.34 -12.02
C SER A 202 -4.73 13.02 -12.33
N GLY A 203 -5.25 12.36 -11.30
CA GLY A 203 -6.06 11.18 -11.50
C GLY A 203 -6.60 10.62 -10.19
N PRO A 204 -7.71 9.89 -10.24
CA PRO A 204 -8.16 9.08 -9.12
C PRO A 204 -7.03 8.14 -8.65
N TRP A 205 -6.93 7.89 -7.35
CA TRP A 205 -5.92 6.97 -6.78
C TRP A 205 -6.53 5.70 -6.24
N ILE A 206 -7.85 5.68 -6.10
CA ILE A 206 -8.63 4.50 -5.76
C ILE A 206 -9.69 4.33 -6.83
N SER A 207 -9.78 3.16 -7.44
CA SER A 207 -10.87 2.80 -8.35
C SER A 207 -11.73 1.75 -7.68
N SER A 208 -13.04 1.80 -7.88
CA SER A 208 -13.97 0.74 -7.47
C SER A 208 -14.48 -0.02 -8.69
N TYR A 209 -14.68 -1.33 -8.52
CA TYR A 209 -15.15 -2.25 -9.54
C TYR A 209 -16.23 -3.18 -9.00
N ALA A 210 -17.26 -3.52 -9.77
CA ALA A 210 -18.37 -4.37 -9.32
C ALA A 210 -18.34 -5.81 -9.87
N ALA A 211 -17.77 -6.02 -11.05
CA ALA A 211 -17.75 -7.31 -11.71
C ALA A 211 -16.62 -7.39 -12.74
N TRP A 212 -16.21 -8.61 -13.07
CA TRP A 212 -15.37 -8.87 -14.25
C TRP A 212 -16.25 -9.29 -15.42
N ALA A 213 -16.19 -8.55 -16.53
CA ALA A 213 -16.89 -8.86 -17.78
C ALA A 213 -15.88 -9.10 -18.91
N ASP A 214 -16.38 -9.48 -20.10
CA ASP A 214 -15.54 -9.66 -21.28
C ASP A 214 -14.82 -8.35 -21.63
N GLY A 215 -13.50 -8.32 -21.41
CA GLY A 215 -12.66 -7.13 -21.63
C GLY A 215 -12.13 -6.45 -20.36
N GLY A 216 -12.55 -6.87 -19.17
CA GLY A 216 -12.00 -6.38 -17.90
C GLY A 216 -13.05 -6.08 -16.83
N PRO A 217 -12.62 -5.58 -15.66
CA PRO A 217 -13.52 -5.18 -14.59
C PRO A 217 -14.31 -3.91 -14.96
N GLU A 218 -15.59 -3.89 -14.61
CA GLU A 218 -16.46 -2.72 -14.77
C GLU A 218 -16.10 -1.66 -13.72
N VAL A 219 -15.61 -0.50 -14.16
CA VAL A 219 -15.31 0.65 -13.29
C VAL A 219 -16.64 1.25 -12.81
N VAL A 220 -16.81 1.31 -11.49
CA VAL A 220 -18.00 1.88 -10.84
C VAL A 220 -17.74 3.33 -10.46
N ASP A 221 -16.69 3.57 -9.67
CA ASP A 221 -16.27 4.91 -9.25
C ASP A 221 -14.77 5.07 -9.40
N GLU A 222 -14.38 6.33 -9.58
CA GLU A 222 -13.01 6.80 -9.55
C GLU A 222 -12.88 7.81 -8.41
N ILE A 223 -12.11 7.44 -7.39
CA ILE A 223 -12.04 8.14 -6.10
C ILE A 223 -10.65 8.78 -5.96
N GLY A 224 -10.65 10.10 -5.78
CA GLY A 224 -9.43 10.84 -5.53
C GLY A 224 -9.67 12.35 -5.44
N MET A 225 -8.58 13.10 -5.26
CA MET A 225 -8.56 14.56 -5.32
C MET A 225 -7.56 14.99 -6.41
N THR A 226 -7.57 16.26 -6.77
CA THR A 226 -6.46 16.82 -7.57
C THR A 226 -5.38 17.27 -6.59
N ALA A 227 -4.33 16.46 -6.39
CA ALA A 227 -3.20 16.83 -5.54
C ALA A 227 -1.93 17.07 -6.36
N TYR A 228 -1.22 18.16 -6.04
CA TYR A 228 0.08 18.50 -6.65
C TYR A 228 1.26 17.72 -6.04
N GLN A 229 1.01 16.69 -5.22
CA GLN A 229 2.05 15.99 -4.46
C GLN A 229 2.23 14.54 -4.91
N SER A 230 3.47 14.04 -4.81
CA SER A 230 3.78 12.62 -5.01
C SER A 230 3.24 11.80 -3.84
N LEU A 231 2.11 11.13 -4.07
CA LEU A 231 1.44 10.31 -3.07
C LEU A 231 1.29 8.87 -3.58
N SER A 232 1.62 7.90 -2.75
CA SER A 232 1.51 6.47 -3.07
C SER A 232 0.79 5.75 -1.96
N PHE A 233 -0.38 5.16 -2.26
CA PHE A 233 -1.12 4.34 -1.31
C PHE A 233 -0.60 2.91 -1.32
N THR A 234 -0.13 2.45 -0.18
CA THR A 234 0.50 1.12 -0.01
C THR A 234 -0.42 0.12 0.65
N ALA A 235 -1.45 0.58 1.39
CA ALA A 235 -2.45 -0.28 2.00
C ALA A 235 -3.83 0.39 2.02
N LEU A 236 -4.86 -0.44 1.91
CA LEU A 236 -6.26 -0.06 1.99
C LEU A 236 -6.98 -0.89 3.06
N SER A 237 -8.01 -0.31 3.66
CA SER A 237 -8.99 -1.01 4.49
C SER A 237 -10.38 -0.49 4.17
N ALA A 238 -11.29 -1.39 3.82
CA ALA A 238 -12.69 -1.08 3.59
C ALA A 238 -13.57 -1.95 4.50
N SER A 239 -14.06 -1.37 5.59
CA SER A 239 -14.99 -2.05 6.50
C SER A 239 -16.45 -1.82 6.14
N ARG A 240 -16.73 -0.87 5.25
CA ARG A 240 -18.08 -0.48 4.82
C ARG A 240 -18.03 -0.03 3.36
N ALA A 241 -19.11 -0.25 2.61
CA ALA A 241 -19.20 0.15 1.20
C ALA A 241 -19.09 1.69 1.00
N ASP A 242 -19.39 2.46 2.04
CA ASP A 242 -19.41 3.93 2.03
C ASP A 242 -18.13 4.56 2.61
N GLU A 243 -17.10 3.78 2.96
CA GLU A 243 -15.88 4.31 3.58
C GLU A 243 -14.64 3.45 3.35
N ILE A 244 -13.56 4.12 2.98
CA ILE A 244 -12.28 3.52 2.67
C ILE A 244 -11.19 4.28 3.42
N TRP A 245 -10.32 3.53 4.07
CA TRP A 245 -9.12 4.05 4.70
C TRP A 245 -7.91 3.66 3.88
N ALA A 246 -7.03 4.63 3.63
CA ALA A 246 -5.83 4.42 2.86
C ALA A 246 -4.63 4.98 3.60
N VAL A 247 -3.52 4.27 3.55
CA VAL A 247 -2.23 4.77 4.03
C VAL A 247 -1.20 4.74 2.94
N GLY A 248 -0.30 5.71 3.02
CA GLY A 248 0.72 5.91 2.02
C GLY A 248 1.85 6.74 2.55
N SER A 249 2.80 7.04 1.66
CA SER A 249 3.90 7.94 1.98
C SER A 249 4.04 9.03 0.95
N SER A 250 4.51 10.19 1.41
CA SER A 250 4.88 11.33 0.58
C SER A 250 6.26 11.82 0.96
N ILE A 251 7.00 12.37 -0.01
CA ILE A 251 8.24 13.09 0.27
C ILE A 251 7.89 14.56 0.52
N ASP A 252 8.40 15.12 1.61
CA ASP A 252 8.32 16.56 1.87
C ASP A 252 9.45 17.37 1.20
N TRP A 253 9.39 18.70 1.27
CA TRP A 253 10.40 19.59 0.67
C TRP A 253 11.82 19.39 1.21
N SER A 254 11.96 18.74 2.37
CA SER A 254 13.25 18.38 2.97
C SER A 254 13.69 16.95 2.64
N ASN A 255 13.05 16.31 1.66
CA ASN A 255 13.30 14.95 1.21
C ASN A 255 13.04 13.86 2.26
N HIS A 256 12.23 14.16 3.29
CA HIS A 256 11.83 13.16 4.29
C HIS A 256 10.56 12.43 3.86
N LEU A 257 10.57 11.10 3.95
CA LEU A 257 9.37 10.27 3.77
C LEU A 257 8.48 10.37 5.01
N LYS A 258 7.23 10.77 4.81
CA LYS A 258 6.23 10.85 5.87
C LYS A 258 5.04 9.96 5.56
N GLY A 259 4.60 9.21 6.56
CA GLY A 259 3.33 8.48 6.52
C GLY A 259 2.15 9.44 6.44
N ARG A 260 1.19 9.09 5.60
CA ARG A 260 -0.03 9.86 5.36
C ARG A 260 -1.22 8.91 5.49
N VAL A 261 -2.32 9.41 6.05
CA VAL A 261 -3.55 8.64 6.23
C VAL A 261 -4.69 9.40 5.57
N PHE A 262 -5.49 8.70 4.81
CA PHE A 262 -6.61 9.28 4.07
C PHE A 262 -7.87 8.48 4.35
N ARG A 263 -8.98 9.19 4.27
CA ARG A 263 -10.33 8.66 4.39
C ARG A 263 -11.11 9.09 3.16
N ALA A 264 -11.61 8.12 2.41
CA ALA A 264 -12.65 8.34 1.43
C ALA A 264 -13.99 7.93 2.04
N TYR A 265 -15.05 8.72 1.87
CA TYR A 265 -16.37 8.37 2.35
C TYR A 265 -17.49 8.93 1.47
N ARG A 266 -18.65 8.28 1.43
CA ARG A 266 -19.84 8.82 0.73
C ARG A 266 -20.52 9.89 1.59
N GLY A 267 -20.86 11.00 0.98
CA GLY A 267 -21.63 12.08 1.61
C GLY A 267 -21.93 13.21 0.63
N PRO A 268 -22.79 14.16 1.03
CA PRO A 268 -23.12 15.31 0.20
C PRO A 268 -21.88 16.17 -0.04
N ASP A 269 -21.64 16.52 -1.30
CA ASP A 269 -20.68 17.57 -1.67
C ASP A 269 -21.21 18.98 -1.36
N GLU A 270 -20.48 20.01 -1.78
CA GLU A 270 -20.85 21.41 -1.58
C GLU A 270 -22.19 21.78 -2.24
N GLU A 271 -22.61 21.04 -3.26
CA GLU A 271 -23.89 21.21 -3.96
C GLU A 271 -25.01 20.32 -3.37
N GLY A 272 -24.68 19.48 -2.38
CA GLY A 272 -25.62 18.56 -1.73
C GLY A 272 -25.82 17.24 -2.49
N VAL A 273 -25.00 16.96 -3.50
CA VAL A 273 -25.04 15.71 -4.28
C VAL A 273 -24.22 14.65 -3.55
N ASP A 274 -24.79 13.45 -3.39
CA ASP A 274 -24.08 12.34 -2.78
C ASP A 274 -22.91 11.88 -3.67
N SER A 275 -21.69 12.04 -3.16
CA SER A 275 -20.47 11.72 -3.90
C SER A 275 -19.37 11.26 -2.94
N TRP A 276 -18.30 10.72 -3.50
CA TRP A 276 -17.12 10.37 -2.72
C TRP A 276 -16.39 11.63 -2.27
N GLN A 277 -16.38 11.84 -0.96
CA GLN A 277 -15.54 12.81 -0.28
C GLN A 277 -14.19 12.18 0.01
N PHE A 278 -13.11 12.95 -0.16
CA PHE A 278 -11.75 12.46 0.06
C PHE A 278 -10.98 13.45 0.94
N GLU A 279 -10.56 12.99 2.12
CA GLU A 279 -9.88 13.84 3.09
C GLU A 279 -8.61 13.19 3.64
N GLU A 280 -7.59 14.02 3.80
CA GLU A 280 -6.41 13.66 4.57
C GLU A 280 -6.71 13.78 6.06
N GLN A 281 -6.24 12.80 6.82
CA GLN A 281 -6.26 12.82 8.27
C GLN A 281 -4.89 13.28 8.78
N LEU A 282 -4.91 14.24 9.69
CA LEU A 282 -3.69 14.73 10.33
C LEU A 282 -3.10 13.63 11.21
N VAL A 283 -1.96 13.09 10.79
CA VAL A 283 -1.16 12.20 11.63
C VAL A 283 0.14 12.89 11.99
N LEU A 284 0.39 13.04 13.29
CA LEU A 284 1.64 13.61 13.82
C LEU A 284 2.83 12.63 13.71
N THR A 285 2.74 11.63 12.83
CA THR A 285 3.81 10.64 12.65
C THR A 285 4.84 11.18 11.68
N THR A 286 6.11 11.17 12.09
CA THR A 286 7.23 11.46 11.19
C THR A 286 7.62 10.24 10.36
N ASP A 287 7.21 9.05 10.78
CA ASP A 287 7.56 7.78 10.14
C ASP A 287 6.58 7.37 9.04
N VAL A 288 7.06 6.49 8.17
CA VAL A 288 6.29 5.83 7.10
C VAL A 288 5.10 5.10 7.69
N ALA A 289 3.92 5.24 7.08
CA ALA A 289 2.74 4.43 7.37
C ALA A 289 2.67 3.27 6.37
N SER A 290 2.56 2.05 6.87
CA SER A 290 2.66 0.83 6.05
C SER A 290 1.38 0.00 6.04
N GLY A 291 0.64 -0.03 7.16
CA GLY A 291 -0.57 -0.81 7.30
C GLY A 291 -1.71 0.00 7.90
N VAL A 292 -2.94 -0.34 7.50
CA VAL A 292 -4.17 0.23 8.04
C VAL A 292 -5.23 -0.84 8.20
N TRP A 293 -5.96 -0.75 9.31
CA TRP A 293 -7.16 -1.54 9.55
C TRP A 293 -8.20 -0.63 10.19
N ALA A 294 -9.45 -0.75 9.73
CA ALA A 294 -10.57 -0.03 10.29
C ALA A 294 -11.77 -0.96 10.39
N ASP A 295 -12.62 -0.73 11.38
CA ASP A 295 -13.94 -1.34 11.52
C ASP A 295 -15.01 -0.26 11.79
N SER A 296 -16.17 -0.66 12.29
CA SER A 296 -17.25 0.26 12.65
C SER A 296 -16.98 1.11 13.90
N GLU A 297 -15.89 0.88 14.62
CA GLU A 297 -15.64 1.45 15.95
C GLU A 297 -14.25 2.08 16.10
N ALA A 298 -13.24 1.63 15.36
CA ALA A 298 -11.88 2.12 15.45
C ALA A 298 -11.11 2.03 14.13
N ILE A 299 -10.07 2.85 14.05
CA ILE A 299 -9.10 2.89 12.97
C ILE A 299 -7.71 2.76 13.57
N TRP A 300 -6.90 1.89 12.98
CA TRP A 300 -5.53 1.60 13.38
C TRP A 300 -4.58 1.78 12.20
N VAL A 301 -3.45 2.41 12.49
CA VAL A 301 -2.37 2.63 11.52
C VAL A 301 -1.06 2.20 12.15
N VAL A 302 -0.27 1.44 11.39
CA VAL A 302 1.06 0.98 11.79
C VAL A 302 2.11 1.37 10.77
N GLY A 303 3.37 1.43 11.19
CA GLY A 303 4.44 1.87 10.32
C GLY A 303 5.85 1.75 10.89
N GLY A 304 6.73 2.60 10.40
CA GLY A 304 8.16 2.57 10.72
C GLY A 304 8.45 2.79 12.21
N HIS A 305 9.55 2.19 12.70
CA HIS A 305 10.05 2.35 14.07
C HIS A 305 9.00 2.05 15.16
N GLY A 306 8.16 1.04 14.95
CA GLY A 306 7.12 0.65 15.91
C GLY A 306 5.93 1.63 15.97
N THR A 307 5.83 2.57 15.03
CA THR A 307 4.73 3.53 14.97
C THR A 307 3.39 2.82 15.02
N THR A 308 2.61 3.13 16.05
CA THR A 308 1.27 2.59 16.25
C THR A 308 0.31 3.71 16.63
N ARG A 309 -0.75 3.87 15.85
CA ARG A 309 -1.70 4.97 15.96
C ARG A 309 -3.12 4.42 15.96
N ARG A 310 -3.97 4.98 16.84
CA ARG A 310 -5.38 4.59 16.97
C ARG A 310 -6.28 5.81 16.99
N MET A 311 -7.42 5.74 16.31
CA MET A 311 -8.52 6.69 16.42
C MET A 311 -9.81 5.92 16.67
N LEU A 312 -10.60 6.32 17.67
CA LEU A 312 -11.95 5.81 17.82
C LEU A 312 -12.87 6.50 16.82
N ARG A 313 -13.90 5.79 16.36
CA ARG A 313 -14.84 6.35 15.38
C ARG A 313 -15.65 7.52 15.95
N SER A 314 -15.88 7.53 17.26
CA SER A 314 -16.45 8.67 18.00
C SER A 314 -15.57 9.92 17.98
N GLU A 315 -14.30 9.81 17.58
CA GLU A 315 -13.32 10.90 17.53
C GLU A 315 -13.07 11.40 16.09
N LEU A 316 -13.80 10.90 15.09
CA LEU A 316 -13.60 11.26 13.67
C LEU A 316 -13.65 12.77 13.41
N SER A 317 -14.52 13.50 14.10
CA SER A 317 -14.62 14.96 13.97
C SER A 317 -13.32 15.69 14.36
N ASN A 318 -12.51 15.06 15.21
CA ASN A 318 -11.27 15.66 15.72
C ASN A 318 -10.07 15.34 14.81
N LYS A 319 -10.22 14.42 13.85
CA LYS A 319 -9.17 14.00 12.90
C LYS A 319 -7.84 13.66 13.57
N PHE A 320 -7.89 13.09 14.77
CA PHE A 320 -6.73 12.92 15.63
C PHE A 320 -6.47 11.46 15.95
N PHE A 321 -5.30 11.00 15.54
CA PHE A 321 -4.78 9.68 15.91
C PHE A 321 -3.96 9.76 17.20
N ARG A 322 -4.41 9.03 18.22
CA ARG A 322 -3.69 8.86 19.48
C ARG A 322 -2.50 7.93 19.27
N ASN A 323 -1.40 8.25 19.96
CA ASN A 323 -0.25 7.34 20.05
C ASN A 323 -0.60 6.14 20.93
N VAL A 324 -0.32 4.93 20.45
CA VAL A 324 -0.33 3.72 21.27
C VAL A 324 1.13 3.30 21.48
N PRO A 325 1.66 3.34 22.71
CA PRO A 325 3.05 2.97 22.97
C PRO A 325 3.34 1.54 22.48
N SER A 326 4.36 1.41 21.64
CA SER A 326 4.82 0.13 21.13
C SER A 326 5.96 -0.43 21.99
N PRO A 327 5.97 -1.74 22.30
CA PRO A 327 7.08 -2.38 23.01
C PRO A 327 8.30 -2.64 22.11
N VAL A 328 8.24 -2.29 20.81
CA VAL A 328 9.30 -2.52 19.82
C VAL A 328 9.61 -1.23 19.07
N ASN A 329 10.82 -1.17 18.50
CA ASN A 329 11.30 -0.07 17.65
C ASN A 329 11.64 -0.55 16.23
N VAL A 330 10.99 -1.61 15.77
CA VAL A 330 11.16 -2.19 14.42
C VAL A 330 9.97 -1.83 13.55
N ASP A 331 10.14 -1.88 12.23
CA ASP A 331 9.05 -1.56 11.29
C ASP A 331 7.90 -2.55 11.42
N LEU A 332 6.68 -2.01 11.50
CA LEU A 332 5.43 -2.76 11.43
C LEU A 332 4.85 -2.64 10.02
N HIS A 333 4.44 -3.76 9.45
CA HIS A 333 4.03 -3.87 8.05
C HIS A 333 2.53 -4.15 7.90
N GLY A 334 1.97 -5.02 8.73
CA GLY A 334 0.57 -5.44 8.67
C GLY A 334 -0.17 -5.19 9.97
N VAL A 335 -1.45 -4.87 9.88
CA VAL A 335 -2.36 -4.74 11.01
C VAL A 335 -3.72 -5.33 10.64
N PHE A 336 -4.32 -6.07 11.57
CA PHE A 336 -5.66 -6.64 11.42
C PHE A 336 -6.32 -6.74 12.78
N GLY A 337 -7.62 -6.49 12.86
CA GLY A 337 -8.36 -6.54 14.12
C GLY A 337 -9.68 -7.26 14.00
N PHE A 338 -10.21 -7.64 15.16
CA PHE A 338 -11.53 -8.25 15.33
C PHE A 338 -12.49 -7.32 16.09
N ALA A 339 -11.92 -6.40 16.87
CA ALA A 339 -12.64 -5.40 17.65
C ALA A 339 -11.69 -4.26 18.04
N PRO A 340 -12.18 -3.12 18.56
CA PRO A 340 -11.33 -2.02 19.02
C PRO A 340 -10.34 -2.38 20.12
N ASN A 341 -10.59 -3.48 20.84
CA ASN A 341 -9.78 -4.02 21.92
C ASN A 341 -9.08 -5.34 21.55
N ASP A 342 -9.11 -5.75 20.28
CA ASP A 342 -8.44 -6.96 19.81
C ASP A 342 -7.86 -6.70 18.42
N VAL A 343 -6.59 -6.26 18.41
CA VAL A 343 -5.88 -5.87 17.20
C VAL A 343 -4.48 -6.46 17.18
N TRP A 344 -4.11 -7.04 16.06
CA TRP A 344 -2.85 -7.72 15.84
C TRP A 344 -2.00 -6.96 14.83
N MET A 345 -0.69 -6.96 15.06
CA MET A 345 0.27 -6.25 14.22
C MET A 345 1.47 -7.14 13.95
N VAL A 346 2.01 -7.07 12.75
CA VAL A 346 3.16 -7.87 12.32
C VAL A 346 4.20 -7.01 11.62
N GLY A 347 5.46 -7.39 11.71
CA GLY A 347 6.53 -6.58 11.15
C GLY A 347 7.88 -7.27 11.03
N ALA A 348 8.94 -6.46 10.99
CA ALA A 348 10.31 -6.92 10.90
C ALA A 348 10.72 -7.78 12.12
N GLU A 349 11.82 -8.52 11.96
CA GLU A 349 12.39 -9.39 12.99
C GLU A 349 11.43 -10.44 13.56
N GLY A 350 10.51 -10.97 12.75
CA GLY A 350 9.51 -11.94 13.20
C GLY A 350 8.51 -11.37 14.20
N THR A 351 8.36 -10.04 14.26
CA THR A 351 7.57 -9.39 15.30
C THR A 351 6.08 -9.64 15.11
N VAL A 352 5.41 -10.10 16.17
CA VAL A 352 3.96 -10.16 16.30
C VAL A 352 3.56 -9.45 17.59
N LEU A 353 2.62 -8.51 17.50
CA LEU A 353 2.08 -7.76 18.62
C LEU A 353 0.57 -7.98 18.72
N HIS A 354 0.04 -7.94 19.95
CA HIS A 354 -1.39 -8.03 20.23
C HIS A 354 -1.83 -6.93 21.19
N TRP A 355 -2.81 -6.14 20.76
CA TRP A 355 -3.50 -5.15 21.56
C TRP A 355 -4.67 -5.81 22.28
N ASP A 356 -4.67 -5.75 23.61
CA ASP A 356 -5.67 -6.37 24.48
C ASP A 356 -6.78 -5.42 24.95
N GLY A 357 -6.82 -4.19 24.40
CA GLY A 357 -7.71 -3.11 24.86
C GLY A 357 -7.06 -2.12 25.82
N THR A 358 -5.92 -2.48 26.41
CA THR A 358 -5.21 -1.67 27.41
C THR A 358 -3.76 -1.40 27.01
N SER A 359 -3.06 -2.41 26.52
CA SER A 359 -1.65 -2.36 26.16
C SER A 359 -1.32 -3.19 24.92
N LEU A 360 -0.28 -2.78 24.22
CA LEU A 360 0.27 -3.54 23.09
C LEU A 360 1.36 -4.48 23.62
N ASN A 361 1.14 -5.78 23.50
CA ASN A 361 2.01 -6.82 24.04
C ASN A 361 2.74 -7.55 22.92
N LYS A 362 4.02 -7.88 23.14
CA LYS A 362 4.75 -8.76 22.23
C LYS A 362 4.28 -10.21 22.40
N VAL A 363 3.97 -10.86 21.28
CA VAL A 363 3.55 -12.26 21.23
C VAL A 363 4.76 -13.12 20.89
N THR A 364 4.92 -14.25 21.60
CA THR A 364 6.03 -15.18 21.33
C THR A 364 5.86 -15.86 19.99
N THR A 365 6.96 -16.01 19.25
CA THR A 365 6.97 -16.59 17.92
C THR A 365 7.98 -17.74 17.82
N PRO A 366 7.83 -18.66 16.84
CA PRO A 366 8.84 -19.67 16.56
C PRO A 366 10.23 -19.11 16.18
N PHE A 367 10.35 -17.80 16.00
CA PHE A 367 11.57 -17.12 15.57
C PHE A 367 12.30 -16.43 16.73
N ASP A 368 11.80 -16.47 17.96
CA ASP A 368 12.38 -15.68 19.05
C ASP A 368 13.85 -16.04 19.34
N ASP A 369 14.19 -17.32 19.20
CA ASP A 369 15.50 -17.89 19.51
C ASP A 369 16.38 -18.14 18.27
N VAL A 370 15.95 -17.74 17.07
CA VAL A 370 16.77 -17.89 15.86
C VAL A 370 17.60 -16.64 15.57
N PRO A 371 18.85 -16.78 15.05
CA PRO A 371 19.76 -15.67 14.87
C PRO A 371 19.34 -14.70 13.77
N SER A 372 18.67 -15.19 12.72
CA SER A 372 18.13 -14.37 11.63
C SER A 372 16.64 -14.65 11.48
N LYS A 373 15.83 -13.62 11.73
CA LYS A 373 14.36 -13.69 11.81
C LYS A 373 13.74 -13.14 10.53
N PRO A 374 12.66 -13.76 10.02
CA PRO A 374 12.02 -13.28 8.80
C PRO A 374 11.28 -11.96 9.04
N ARG A 375 11.15 -11.13 8.01
CA ARG A 375 10.17 -10.03 8.00
C ARG A 375 8.77 -10.61 7.75
N LEU A 376 7.79 -10.17 8.56
CA LEU A 376 6.37 -10.53 8.42
C LEU A 376 5.62 -9.36 7.80
N PHE A 377 4.91 -9.60 6.70
CA PHE A 377 4.36 -8.54 5.86
C PHE A 377 2.85 -8.33 6.04
N SER A 378 2.10 -9.42 6.23
CA SER A 378 0.64 -9.36 6.21
C SER A 378 0.04 -10.34 7.20
N ILE A 379 -1.12 -9.98 7.72
CA ILE A 379 -1.89 -10.72 8.71
C ILE A 379 -3.37 -10.66 8.36
N TRP A 380 -4.05 -11.79 8.54
CA TRP A 380 -5.49 -11.93 8.40
C TRP A 380 -5.98 -13.06 9.30
N GLY A 381 -7.26 -13.07 9.68
CA GLY A 381 -7.82 -14.25 10.33
C GLY A 381 -9.34 -14.24 10.39
N THR A 382 -9.91 -15.38 10.80
CA THR A 382 -11.36 -15.52 11.00
C THR A 382 -11.79 -15.20 12.42
N SER A 383 -10.89 -15.34 13.39
CA SER A 383 -11.15 -15.01 14.79
C SER A 383 -9.83 -14.75 15.53
N PRO A 384 -9.87 -14.22 16.77
CA PRO A 384 -8.67 -14.07 17.61
C PRO A 384 -7.91 -15.38 17.90
N SER A 385 -8.52 -16.54 17.60
CA SER A 385 -7.94 -17.86 17.77
C SER A 385 -7.53 -18.53 16.46
N ASP A 386 -7.80 -17.91 15.30
CA ASP A 386 -7.48 -18.41 13.97
C ASP A 386 -6.91 -17.28 13.10
N LEU A 387 -5.58 -17.16 13.11
CA LEU A 387 -4.82 -16.10 12.41
C LEU A 387 -3.78 -16.70 11.48
N TRP A 388 -3.63 -16.11 10.31
CA TRP A 388 -2.60 -16.38 9.33
C TRP A 388 -1.70 -15.16 9.18
N ILE A 389 -0.39 -15.40 9.24
CA ILE A 389 0.64 -14.37 9.06
C ILE A 389 1.62 -14.84 8.02
N VAL A 390 1.98 -13.98 7.08
CA VAL A 390 2.91 -14.33 5.99
C VAL A 390 4.09 -13.39 5.94
N GLY A 391 5.22 -13.89 5.46
CA GLY A 391 6.47 -13.16 5.43
C GLY A 391 7.49 -13.72 4.47
N GLN A 392 8.76 -13.40 4.70
CA GLN A 392 9.89 -13.96 3.97
C GLN A 392 9.96 -15.48 4.16
N GLY A 393 9.51 -16.24 3.16
CA GLY A 393 9.66 -17.69 3.12
C GLY A 393 8.82 -18.47 4.13
N THR A 394 7.85 -17.81 4.79
CA THR A 394 7.14 -18.40 5.92
C THR A 394 5.67 -18.04 5.95
N VAL A 395 4.89 -18.95 6.50
CA VAL A 395 3.51 -18.75 6.94
C VAL A 395 3.42 -19.20 8.40
N LEU A 396 2.91 -18.34 9.27
CA LEU A 396 2.49 -18.73 10.62
C LEU A 396 0.98 -18.92 10.65
N HIS A 397 0.54 -19.95 11.35
CA HIS A 397 -0.85 -20.19 11.67
C HIS A 397 -1.02 -20.22 13.19
N LEU A 398 -1.87 -19.34 13.72
CA LEU A 398 -2.35 -19.43 15.09
C LEU A 398 -3.62 -20.27 15.07
N GLN A 399 -3.62 -21.38 15.79
CA GLN A 399 -4.83 -22.15 16.04
C GLN A 399 -4.97 -22.43 17.54
N LYS A 400 -5.66 -21.53 18.26
CA LYS A 400 -5.98 -21.74 19.67
C LYS A 400 -7.28 -22.54 19.77
N GLY A 401 -7.14 -23.84 19.97
CA GLY A 401 -8.25 -24.77 20.04
C GLY A 401 -8.67 -25.23 18.64
N ALA A 402 -8.31 -26.47 18.33
CA ALA A 402 -9.05 -27.33 17.41
C ALA A 402 -9.24 -28.66 18.16
N PRO A 403 -10.34 -29.38 17.91
CA PRO A 403 -11.11 -30.17 18.88
C PRO A 403 -10.33 -31.09 19.82
#